data_AF-A0A6A7LXR8-F1
#
_entry.id   AF-A0A6A7LXR8-F1
#
_cell.length_a   1.000
_cell.length_b   1.000
_cell.length_c   1.000
_cell.angle_alpha   90.00
_cell.angle_beta   90.00
_cell.angle_gamma   90.00
#
_symmetry.space_group_name_H-M   'P 1'
#
loop_
_entity.id
_entity.type
_entity.pdbx_description
1 polymer ?
#
loop_
_entity_poly.entity_id
_entity_poly.type
_entity_poly.pdbx_seq_one_letter_code
_entity_poly.pdbx_strand_id
1 'polypeptide(L)'
;MTLKSGKLVVAFAVEGSPESRVVTALHGIFGLGIVVLAPWKSVVVRGGLRRERRHGWAVVFAVVVAVSLLAGVVHATLGPLDVAGISALDVHVGAALVAVPLAVLHVARRPQRPRMADLSRRTALRALA
;
A
#
# COMPACT_ATOMS: atom_id res chain seq x y z
N MET A 1 7.29 -23.81 23.78
CA MET A 1 7.43 -22.35 23.89
C MET A 1 6.82 -21.72 22.64
N THR A 2 5.48 -21.72 22.55
CA THR A 2 4.71 -21.57 21.28
C THR A 2 3.40 -20.83 21.53
N LEU A 3 3.47 -19.66 22.20
CA LEU A 3 2.29 -18.86 22.53
C LEU A 3 2.53 -17.37 22.25
N LYS A 4 2.83 -17.00 21.00
CA LYS A 4 2.70 -15.59 20.57
C LYS A 4 2.10 -15.41 19.16
N SER A 5 2.16 -16.41 18.29
CA SER A 5 1.60 -16.31 16.92
C SER A 5 0.08 -16.58 16.82
N GLY A 6 -0.51 -17.23 17.83
CA GLY A 6 -1.92 -17.69 17.75
C GLY A 6 -2.98 -16.57 17.73
N LYS A 7 -2.67 -15.33 18.11
CA LYS A 7 -3.68 -14.26 18.15
C LYS A 7 -4.06 -13.73 16.76
N LEU A 8 -3.12 -13.71 15.81
CA LEU A 8 -3.42 -13.36 14.42
C LEU A 8 -4.21 -14.48 13.76
N VAL A 9 -3.75 -15.72 13.91
CA VAL A 9 -4.39 -16.93 13.32
C VAL A 9 -5.84 -17.11 13.77
N VAL A 10 -6.15 -16.89 15.05
CA VAL A 10 -7.52 -17.06 15.58
C VAL A 10 -8.48 -15.95 15.11
N ALA A 11 -7.97 -14.77 14.73
CA ALA A 11 -8.81 -13.69 14.20
C ALA A 11 -9.29 -13.94 12.75
N PHE A 12 -8.52 -14.70 11.95
CA PHE A 12 -8.87 -15.02 10.56
C PHE A 12 -9.79 -16.24 10.42
N ALA A 13 -9.98 -17.03 11.48
CA ALA A 13 -10.82 -18.23 11.46
C ALA A 13 -12.34 -17.97 11.21
N VAL A 14 -12.78 -16.71 11.16
CA VAL A 14 -14.17 -16.30 10.84
C VAL A 14 -14.37 -16.11 9.32
N GLU A 15 -13.43 -16.56 8.49
CA GLU A 15 -13.34 -16.29 7.04
C GLU A 15 -14.53 -16.75 6.17
N GLY A 16 -15.52 -17.48 6.73
CA GLY A 16 -16.61 -18.08 5.95
C GLY A 16 -17.91 -17.27 5.78
N SER A 17 -18.10 -16.15 6.50
CA SER A 17 -19.40 -15.46 6.53
C SER A 17 -19.68 -14.64 5.25
N PRO A 18 -20.95 -14.34 4.90
CA PRO A 18 -21.26 -13.46 3.77
C PRO A 18 -20.62 -12.07 3.89
N GLU A 19 -20.53 -11.54 5.11
CA GLU A 19 -19.92 -10.24 5.40
C GLU A 19 -18.41 -10.28 5.18
N SER A 20 -17.72 -11.38 5.56
CA SER A 20 -16.29 -11.54 5.32
C SER A 20 -15.98 -11.50 3.82
N ARG A 21 -16.81 -12.13 2.98
CA ARG A 21 -16.65 -12.12 1.52
C ARG A 21 -16.77 -10.73 0.92
N VAL A 22 -17.72 -9.92 1.41
CA VAL A 22 -17.88 -8.53 0.97
C VAL A 22 -16.66 -7.70 1.35
N VAL A 23 -16.19 -7.82 2.59
CA VAL A 23 -14.98 -7.11 3.06
C VAL A 23 -13.76 -7.53 2.24
N THR A 24 -13.56 -8.82 2.00
CA THR A 24 -12.46 -9.34 1.18
C THR A 24 -12.54 -8.83 -0.26
N ALA A 25 -13.72 -8.82 -0.87
CA ALA A 25 -13.92 -8.30 -2.23
C ALA A 25 -13.59 -6.80 -2.32
N LEU A 26 -14.13 -5.99 -1.39
CA LEU A 26 -13.83 -4.57 -1.33
C LEU A 26 -12.34 -4.31 -1.10
N HIS A 27 -11.73 -5.05 -0.18
CA HIS A 27 -10.30 -4.95 0.09
C HIS A 27 -9.47 -5.27 -1.16
N GLY A 28 -9.82 -6.33 -1.88
CA GLY A 28 -9.19 -6.70 -3.15
C GLY A 28 -9.35 -5.60 -4.20
N ILE A 29 -10.53 -5.00 -4.33
CA ILE A 29 -10.80 -3.88 -5.25
C ILE A 29 -9.94 -2.67 -4.90
N PHE A 30 -9.88 -2.28 -3.62
CA PHE A 30 -9.03 -1.16 -3.18
C PHE A 30 -7.54 -1.44 -3.39
N GLY A 31 -7.09 -2.67 -3.11
CA GLY A 31 -5.73 -3.11 -3.38
C GLY A 31 -5.38 -3.03 -4.86
N LEU A 32 -6.26 -3.51 -5.74
CA LEU A 32 -6.10 -3.39 -7.19
C LEU A 32 -6.08 -1.92 -7.64
N GLY A 33 -6.95 -1.10 -7.06
CA GLY A 33 -6.96 0.35 -7.29
C GLY A 33 -5.60 0.99 -6.98
N ILE A 34 -4.93 0.59 -5.90
CA ILE A 34 -3.57 1.06 -5.56
C ILE A 34 -2.56 0.65 -6.63
N VAL A 35 -2.61 -0.60 -7.10
CA VAL A 35 -1.72 -1.11 -8.16
C VAL A 35 -1.91 -0.34 -9.46
N VAL A 36 -3.15 -0.09 -9.86
CA VAL A 36 -3.50 0.72 -11.05
C VAL A 36 -3.05 2.17 -10.89
N LEU A 37 -3.04 2.71 -9.67
CA LEU A 37 -2.55 4.05 -9.38
C LEU A 37 -1.02 4.18 -9.46
N ALA A 38 -0.31 3.08 -9.21
CA ALA A 38 1.15 3.07 -9.05
C ALA A 38 1.91 3.62 -10.27
N PRO A 39 1.57 3.28 -11.54
CA PRO A 39 2.24 3.82 -12.72
C PRO A 39 2.13 5.34 -12.81
N TRP A 40 0.92 5.90 -12.62
CA TRP A 40 0.72 7.35 -12.63
C TRP A 40 1.46 8.05 -11.48
N LYS A 41 1.42 7.48 -10.27
CA LYS A 41 2.19 8.00 -9.14
C LYS A 41 3.69 7.93 -9.41
N SER A 42 4.19 6.90 -10.10
CA SER A 42 5.61 6.76 -10.41
C SER A 42 6.13 7.92 -11.27
N VAL A 43 5.32 8.42 -12.22
CA VAL A 43 5.66 9.58 -13.06
C VAL A 43 5.80 10.85 -12.21
N VAL A 44 4.87 11.07 -11.27
CA VAL A 44 4.91 12.21 -10.34
C VAL A 44 6.10 12.12 -9.39
N VAL A 45 6.32 10.93 -8.81
CA VAL A 45 7.42 10.65 -7.89
C VAL A 45 8.77 10.86 -8.58
N ARG A 46 8.95 10.42 -9.83
CA ARG A 46 10.20 10.60 -10.58
C ARG A 46 10.56 12.09 -10.76
N GLY A 47 9.55 12.95 -10.94
CA GLY A 47 9.74 14.41 -10.98
C GLY A 47 10.15 15.00 -9.62
N GLY A 48 9.61 14.48 -8.52
CA GLY A 48 9.96 14.88 -7.14
C GLY A 48 11.33 14.36 -6.68
N LEU A 49 11.68 13.12 -7.04
CA LEU A 49 12.97 12.49 -6.74
C LEU A 49 14.14 13.29 -7.33
N ARG A 50 13.95 13.90 -8.50
CA ARG A 50 14.96 14.76 -9.16
C ARG A 50 15.21 16.09 -8.43
N ARG A 51 14.28 16.55 -7.58
CA ARG A 51 14.32 17.87 -6.94
C ARG A 51 14.79 17.86 -5.49
N GLU A 52 14.80 16.71 -4.83
CA GLU A 52 15.13 16.61 -3.39
C GLU A 52 16.06 15.43 -3.11
N ARG A 53 16.87 15.51 -2.04
CA ARG A 53 17.94 14.52 -1.77
C ARG A 53 17.67 13.57 -0.58
N ARG A 54 16.56 13.71 0.16
CA ARG A 54 16.27 12.85 1.33
C ARG A 54 15.01 12.00 1.10
N HIS A 55 15.20 10.81 0.54
CA HIS A 55 14.12 9.87 0.18
C HIS A 55 14.05 8.59 1.03
N GLY A 56 14.94 8.40 2.02
CA GLY A 56 15.07 7.14 2.76
C GLY A 56 13.75 6.60 3.32
N TRP A 57 12.99 7.41 4.07
CA TRP A 57 11.69 7.01 4.62
C TRP A 57 10.62 6.72 3.56
N ALA A 58 10.66 7.43 2.42
CA ALA A 58 9.73 7.18 1.32
C ALA A 58 10.06 5.87 0.59
N VAL A 59 11.34 5.53 0.45
CA VAL A 59 11.79 4.25 -0.12
C VAL A 59 11.41 3.11 0.80
N VAL A 60 11.68 3.21 2.11
CA VAL A 60 11.28 2.20 3.09
C VAL A 60 9.77 1.98 3.05
N PHE A 61 8.99 3.06 3.07
CA PHE A 61 7.53 2.95 2.94
C PHE A 61 7.10 2.26 1.65
N ALA A 62 7.69 2.61 0.50
CA ALA A 62 7.40 1.98 -0.78
C ALA A 62 7.73 0.48 -0.79
N VAL A 63 8.86 0.08 -0.21
CA VAL A 63 9.26 -1.32 -0.09
C VAL A 63 8.28 -2.10 0.78
N VAL A 64 7.89 -1.56 1.94
CA VAL A 64 6.91 -2.21 2.84
C VAL A 64 5.56 -2.40 2.14
N VAL A 65 5.08 -1.39 1.39
CA VAL A 65 3.86 -1.52 0.59
C VAL A 65 4.00 -2.60 -0.49
N ALA A 66 5.15 -2.65 -1.19
CA ALA A 66 5.40 -3.66 -2.20
C ALA A 66 5.40 -5.08 -1.61
N VAL A 67 6.03 -5.28 -0.44
CA VAL A 67 6.02 -6.57 0.28
C VAL A 67 4.59 -6.97 0.66
N SER A 68 3.81 -6.03 1.21
CA SER A 68 2.40 -6.29 1.54
C SER A 68 1.62 -6.70 0.30
N LEU A 69 1.72 -5.98 -0.82
CA LEU A 69 1.02 -6.30 -2.07
C LEU A 69 1.42 -7.67 -2.62
N LEU A 70 2.73 -7.97 -2.68
CA LEU A 70 3.23 -9.25 -3.16
C LEU A 70 2.70 -10.41 -2.31
N ALA A 71 2.73 -10.28 -0.99
CA ALA A 71 2.20 -11.29 -0.08
C ALA A 71 0.69 -11.50 -0.27
N GLY A 72 -0.08 -10.43 -0.48
CA GLY A 72 -1.51 -10.51 -0.79
C GLY A 72 -1.81 -11.19 -2.13
N VAL A 73 -1.04 -10.87 -3.18
CA VAL A 73 -1.15 -11.52 -4.50
C VAL A 73 -0.79 -13.00 -4.42
N VAL A 74 0.28 -13.34 -3.70
CA VAL A 74 0.70 -14.72 -3.46
C VAL A 74 -0.42 -15.49 -2.75
N HIS A 75 -0.99 -14.93 -1.68
CA HIS A 75 -2.09 -15.56 -0.95
C HIS A 75 -3.33 -15.75 -1.84
N ALA A 76 -3.68 -14.75 -2.66
CA ALA A 76 -4.84 -14.80 -3.54
C ALA A 76 -4.69 -15.78 -4.71
N THR A 77 -3.47 -15.99 -5.22
CA THR A 77 -3.22 -16.84 -6.40
C THR A 77 -2.80 -18.25 -6.05
N LEU A 78 -2.01 -18.43 -4.99
CA LEU A 78 -1.45 -19.72 -4.59
C LEU A 78 -2.15 -20.31 -3.34
N GLY A 79 -3.05 -19.57 -2.71
CA GLY A 79 -3.75 -19.99 -1.50
C GLY A 79 -2.91 -19.83 -0.23
N PRO A 80 -3.28 -20.52 0.87
CA PRO A 80 -2.62 -20.40 2.17
C PRO A 80 -1.26 -21.09 2.17
N LEU A 81 -0.25 -20.39 1.63
CA LEU A 81 1.15 -20.79 1.73
C LEU A 81 1.72 -20.40 3.09
N ASP A 82 2.32 -21.38 3.76
CA ASP A 82 3.02 -21.23 5.03
C ASP A 82 4.47 -21.68 4.89
N VAL A 83 5.41 -20.87 5.36
CA VAL A 83 6.83 -21.20 5.42
C VAL A 83 7.31 -20.99 6.84
N ALA A 84 7.74 -22.08 7.48
CA ALA A 84 8.26 -22.08 8.85
C ALA A 84 7.30 -21.46 9.90
N GLY A 85 5.99 -21.62 9.72
CA GLY A 85 4.95 -21.10 10.62
C GLY A 85 4.61 -19.62 10.40
N ILE A 86 4.98 -19.07 9.24
CA ILE A 86 4.64 -17.72 8.80
C ILE A 86 3.90 -17.84 7.48
N SER A 87 2.63 -17.44 7.47
CA SER A 87 1.81 -17.46 6.26
C SER A 87 2.02 -16.22 5.39
N ALA A 88 1.69 -16.32 4.11
CA ALA A 88 1.62 -15.15 3.21
C ALA A 88 0.65 -14.08 3.75
N LEU A 89 -0.43 -14.50 4.42
CA LEU A 89 -1.38 -13.59 5.05
C LEU A 89 -0.75 -12.85 6.25
N ASP A 90 0.02 -13.54 7.09
CA ASP A 90 0.75 -12.93 8.21
C ASP A 90 1.74 -11.86 7.72
N VAL A 91 2.44 -12.14 6.62
CA VAL A 91 3.35 -11.17 5.98
C VAL A 91 2.59 -9.97 5.43
N HIS A 92 1.47 -10.21 4.74
CA HIS A 92 0.62 -9.14 4.19
C HIS A 92 0.13 -8.19 5.29
N VAL A 93 -0.41 -8.76 6.38
CA VAL A 93 -0.98 -8.03 7.52
C VAL A 93 0.12 -7.34 8.33
N GLY A 94 1.21 -8.04 8.64
CA GLY A 94 2.34 -7.48 9.36
C GLY A 94 2.97 -6.30 8.62
N ALA A 95 3.14 -6.42 7.31
CA ALA A 95 3.62 -5.32 6.47
C ALA A 95 2.62 -4.14 6.43
N ALA A 96 1.31 -4.41 6.34
CA ALA A 96 0.29 -3.36 6.37
C ALA A 96 0.30 -2.57 7.69
N LEU A 97 0.47 -3.25 8.83
CA LEU A 97 0.58 -2.61 10.15
C LEU A 97 1.80 -1.67 10.25
N VAL A 98 2.90 -1.98 9.55
CA VAL A 98 4.08 -1.09 9.45
C VAL A 98 3.85 0.03 8.42
N ALA A 99 3.16 -0.27 7.32
CA ALA A 99 2.88 0.68 6.25
C ALA A 99 2.02 1.85 6.74
N VAL A 100 0.99 1.60 7.55
CA VAL A 100 0.08 2.65 8.05
C VAL A 100 0.80 3.80 8.78
N PRO A 101 1.60 3.56 9.83
CA PRO A 101 2.31 4.64 10.52
C PRO A 101 3.35 5.33 9.61
N LEU A 102 4.01 4.57 8.72
CA LEU A 102 4.91 5.16 7.73
C LEU A 102 4.17 6.08 6.75
N ALA A 103 2.96 5.70 6.32
CA ALA A 103 2.10 6.51 5.47
C ALA A 103 1.70 7.81 6.16
N VAL A 104 1.26 7.74 7.42
CA VAL A 104 0.92 8.91 8.24
C VAL A 104 2.13 9.84 8.36
N LEU A 105 3.29 9.30 8.71
CA LEU A 105 4.53 10.07 8.82
C LEU A 105 4.94 10.70 7.48
N HIS A 106 4.81 9.95 6.39
CA HIS A 106 5.12 10.41 5.05
C HIS A 106 4.24 11.61 4.66
N VAL A 107 2.92 11.48 4.82
CA VAL A 107 1.95 12.53 4.47
C VAL A 107 2.14 13.75 5.37
N ALA A 108 2.29 13.56 6.69
CA ALA A 108 2.49 14.65 7.64
C ALA A 108 3.76 15.46 7.37
N ARG A 109 4.84 14.79 6.93
CA ARG A 109 6.11 15.46 6.56
C ARG A 109 6.11 16.03 5.15
N ARG A 110 5.17 15.62 4.28
CA ARG A 110 5.09 16.02 2.87
C ARG A 110 3.70 16.54 2.47
N PRO A 111 3.14 17.53 3.18
CA PRO A 111 1.85 18.09 2.81
C PRO A 111 1.93 18.70 1.41
N GLN A 112 1.30 18.05 0.44
CA GLN A 112 1.11 18.63 -0.89
C GLN A 112 0.05 19.72 -0.73
N ARG A 113 0.34 20.96 -1.14
CA ARG A 113 -0.67 22.04 -1.22
C ARG A 113 -1.19 22.08 -2.65
N PRO A 114 -2.35 21.49 -2.96
CA PRO A 114 -2.93 21.62 -4.28
C PRO A 114 -3.41 23.07 -4.42
N ARG A 115 -2.71 23.90 -5.17
CA ARG A 115 -3.18 25.24 -5.51
C ARG A 115 -3.96 25.16 -6.81
N MET A 116 -5.23 25.54 -6.79
CA MET A 116 -6.09 25.60 -7.98
C MET A 116 -5.46 26.45 -9.10
N ALA A 117 -4.69 27.47 -8.75
CA ALA A 117 -3.95 28.32 -9.70
C ALA A 117 -2.86 27.58 -10.49
N ASP A 118 -2.30 26.47 -9.99
CA ASP A 118 -1.32 25.68 -10.74
C ASP A 118 -1.96 24.89 -11.88
N LEU A 119 -3.24 24.53 -11.75
CA LEU A 119 -4.01 23.89 -12.83
C LEU A 119 -4.33 24.90 -13.92
N SER A 120 -4.85 26.08 -13.57
CA SER A 120 -5.20 27.12 -14.57
C SER A 120 -3.97 27.61 -15.34
N ARG A 121 -2.83 27.83 -14.66
CA ARG A 121 -1.58 28.25 -15.31
C ARG A 121 -1.01 27.17 -16.23
N ARG A 122 -0.99 25.90 -15.81
CA ARG A 122 -0.51 24.80 -16.68
C ARG A 122 -1.41 24.58 -17.89
N THR A 123 -2.71 24.65 -17.71
CA THR A 123 -3.66 24.53 -18.82
C THR A 123 -3.52 25.70 -19.80
N ALA A 124 -3.37 26.93 -19.29
CA ALA A 124 -3.10 28.11 -20.12
C ALA A 124 -1.77 28.00 -20.88
N LEU A 125 -0.70 27.54 -20.23
CA LEU A 125 0.61 27.36 -20.88
C LEU A 125 0.61 26.22 -21.91
N ARG A 126 -0.17 25.13 -21.70
CA ARG A 126 -0.36 24.08 -22.72
C ARG A 126 -1.21 24.51 -23.89
N ALA A 127 -2.11 25.48 -23.72
CA ALA A 127 -2.92 26.01 -24.81
C ALA A 127 -2.14 27.01 -25.69
N LEU A 128 -0.99 27.50 -25.22
CA LEU A 128 -0.12 28.46 -25.91
C LEU A 128 1.15 27.82 -26.53
N ALA A 129 1.36 26.51 -26.36
CA ALA A 129 2.49 25.75 -26.88
C ALA A 129 2.02 24.78 -27.96
#